data_AF-A0AAN9V7C8-F1
#
_entry.id   AF-A0AAN9V7C8-F1
#
_cell.length_a   1.000
_cell.length_b   1.000
_cell.length_c   1.000
_cell.angle_alpha   90.00
_cell.angle_beta   90.00
_cell.angle_gamma   90.00
#
_symmetry.space_group_name_H-M   'P 1'
#
loop_
_entity.id
_entity.type
_entity.pdbx_description
1 polymer ?
#
loop_
_entity_poly.entity_id
_entity_poly.type
_entity_poly.pdbx_seq_one_letter_code
_entity_poly.pdbx_strand_id
1 'polypeptide(L)'
;MRSSVDLIQVVVPTKTPNVLPHCKIRDNPHVSSEEWEFLKQQSSQKPFSNSSSETTSVASGDEGSLEETQENASLSQGTEQQREFVELVAATARRLFSYMEVSNQEALAHRLYDVEVVDLSPEVSFLIIVPPTESACAVPGQRDLLLQRGDLAALRVQVFEMIHLGTYQRDVISRYSRLSCILELDTVLVQHNHREVQ
;
A
#
# COMPACT_ATOMS: atom_id res chain seq x y z
N MET A 1 -1.93 -15.18 -26.29
CA MET A 1 -1.20 -15.23 -25.00
C MET A 1 -2.01 -14.42 -24.00
N ARG A 2 -2.56 -15.03 -22.94
CA ARG A 2 -3.14 -14.25 -21.83
C ARG A 2 -1.97 -13.77 -20.98
N SER A 3 -1.84 -12.45 -20.82
CA SER A 3 -0.78 -11.88 -19.99
C SER A 3 -1.09 -12.15 -18.52
N SER A 4 -0.08 -12.36 -17.67
CA SER A 4 -0.27 -12.40 -16.21
C SER A 4 -0.88 -11.10 -15.67
N VAL A 5 -0.69 -9.99 -16.40
CA VAL A 5 -1.29 -8.68 -16.10
C VAL A 5 -2.82 -8.72 -16.20
N ASP A 6 -3.40 -9.54 -17.07
CA ASP A 6 -4.86 -9.66 -17.24
C ASP A 6 -5.54 -10.31 -16.03
N LEU A 7 -4.75 -10.92 -15.14
CA LEU A 7 -5.21 -11.59 -13.92
C LEU A 7 -5.13 -10.67 -12.69
N ILE A 8 -4.43 -9.53 -12.78
CA ILE A 8 -4.27 -8.63 -11.64
C ILE A 8 -5.61 -7.94 -11.36
N GLN A 9 -6.05 -8.04 -10.12
CA GLN A 9 -7.25 -7.41 -9.62
C GLN A 9 -6.92 -6.45 -8.49
N VAL A 10 -7.69 -5.37 -8.41
CA VAL A 10 -7.64 -4.38 -7.34
C VAL A 10 -8.99 -4.33 -6.66
N VAL A 11 -8.96 -4.28 -5.32
CA VAL A 11 -10.15 -4.12 -4.50
C VAL A 11 -10.43 -2.63 -4.35
N VAL A 12 -11.65 -2.21 -4.66
CA VAL A 12 -12.11 -0.82 -4.60
C VAL A 12 -13.48 -0.70 -3.94
N PRO A 13 -13.83 0.44 -3.33
CA PRO A 13 -15.19 0.69 -2.85
C PRO A 13 -16.19 0.70 -4.01
N THR A 14 -17.34 0.03 -3.86
CA THR A 14 -18.37 -0.05 -4.93
C THR A 14 -18.96 1.30 -5.32
N LYS A 15 -19.04 2.24 -4.37
CA LYS A 15 -19.56 3.60 -4.60
C LYS A 15 -18.57 4.53 -5.29
N THR A 16 -17.26 4.29 -5.12
CA THR A 16 -16.18 5.12 -5.67
C THR A 16 -15.07 4.23 -6.23
N PRO A 17 -15.34 3.52 -7.35
CA PRO A 17 -14.42 2.50 -7.89
C PRO A 17 -13.16 3.09 -8.56
N ASN A 18 -13.02 4.42 -8.59
CA ASN A 18 -11.90 5.16 -9.18
C ASN A 18 -10.73 5.41 -8.20
N VAL A 19 -10.86 4.99 -6.93
CA VAL A 19 -9.84 5.16 -5.90
C VAL A 19 -9.75 3.89 -5.06
N LEU A 20 -8.54 3.54 -4.62
CA LEU A 20 -8.32 2.44 -3.68
C LEU A 20 -8.87 2.77 -2.28
N PRO A 21 -9.13 1.77 -1.42
CA PRO A 21 -9.44 1.99 -0.01
C PRO A 21 -8.38 2.87 0.66
N HIS A 22 -8.82 3.97 1.26
CA HIS A 22 -7.94 4.94 1.88
C HIS A 22 -8.59 5.53 3.14
N CYS A 23 -7.77 6.15 3.99
CA CYS A 23 -8.24 6.89 5.15
C CYS A 23 -7.37 8.14 5.32
N LYS A 24 -8.02 9.28 5.62
CA LYS A 24 -7.32 10.55 5.81
C LYS A 24 -6.60 10.55 7.16
N ILE A 25 -5.31 10.87 7.14
CA ILE A 25 -4.46 10.95 8.34
C ILE A 25 -4.58 12.34 8.99
N ARG A 26 -4.26 13.41 8.23
CA ARG A 26 -4.32 14.81 8.68
C ARG A 26 -4.67 15.76 7.52
N ASP A 27 -4.87 17.04 7.83
CA ASP A 27 -5.10 18.10 6.83
C ASP A 27 -3.82 18.56 6.13
N ASN A 28 -2.67 18.56 6.84
CA ASN A 28 -1.38 18.95 6.27
C ASN A 28 -0.82 17.85 5.34
N PRO A 29 -0.66 18.09 4.03
CA PRO A 29 -0.16 17.09 3.09
C PRO A 29 1.34 16.83 3.20
N HIS A 30 2.12 17.75 3.75
CA HIS A 30 3.58 17.61 3.78
C HIS A 30 4.00 16.67 4.90
N VAL A 31 4.87 15.70 4.62
CA VAL A 31 5.56 14.88 5.63
C VAL A 31 7.00 15.36 5.70
N SER A 32 7.47 15.79 6.88
CA SER A 32 8.86 16.25 7.02
C SER A 32 9.84 15.09 6.95
N SER A 33 11.10 15.36 6.59
CA SER A 33 12.15 14.33 6.57
C SER A 33 12.32 13.68 7.95
N GLU A 34 12.24 14.49 9.00
CA GLU A 34 12.34 14.05 10.38
C GLU A 34 11.16 13.14 10.80
N GLU A 35 9.92 13.51 10.42
CA GLU A 35 8.73 12.67 10.62
C GLU A 35 8.87 11.34 9.88
N TRP A 36 9.36 11.38 8.64
CA TRP A 36 9.50 10.20 7.79
C TRP A 36 10.56 9.22 8.32
N GLU A 37 11.73 9.74 8.71
CA GLU A 37 12.81 8.92 9.29
C GLU A 37 12.37 8.27 10.60
N PHE A 38 11.70 9.02 11.47
CA PHE A 38 11.18 8.48 12.72
C PHE A 38 10.12 7.39 12.48
N LEU A 39 9.21 7.59 11.53
CA LEU A 39 8.21 6.58 11.15
C LEU A 39 8.86 5.28 10.64
N LYS A 40 9.91 5.38 9.81
CA LYS A 40 10.66 4.21 9.32
C LYS A 40 11.39 3.48 10.44
N GLN A 41 11.93 4.21 11.42
CA GLN A 41 12.60 3.60 12.57
C GLN A 41 11.61 2.79 13.42
N GLN A 42 10.42 3.34 13.68
CA GLN A 42 9.36 2.67 14.45
C GLN A 42 8.77 1.47 13.69
N SER A 43 8.63 1.54 12.36
CA SER A 43 8.13 0.40 11.56
C SER A 43 9.14 -0.76 11.47
N SER A 44 10.44 -0.45 11.52
CA SER A 44 11.52 -1.44 11.51
C SER A 44 11.69 -2.15 12.87
N GLN A 45 11.29 -1.49 13.96
CA GLN A 45 11.20 -2.10 15.28
C GLN A 45 9.96 -3.01 15.36
N LYS A 46 10.05 -4.20 14.76
CA LYS A 46 9.11 -5.31 15.02
C LYS A 46 8.98 -5.57 16.53
N PRO A 47 7.81 -6.03 17.01
CA PRO A 47 7.47 -5.96 18.43
C PRO A 47 8.47 -6.74 19.27
N PHE A 48 8.99 -6.05 20.27
CA PHE A 48 9.73 -6.57 21.40
C PHE A 48 9.16 -7.93 21.84
N SER A 49 9.98 -8.97 21.70
CA SER A 49 9.86 -10.15 22.54
C SER A 49 9.94 -9.69 24.00
N ASN A 50 8.87 -9.93 24.75
CA ASN A 50 8.76 -9.68 26.18
C ASN A 50 10.07 -9.90 26.94
N SER A 51 10.71 -8.83 27.44
CA SER A 51 11.61 -8.96 28.58
C SER A 51 10.76 -9.05 29.84
N SER A 52 10.21 -10.23 30.07
CA SER A 52 9.77 -10.59 31.41
C SER A 52 11.02 -10.58 32.28
N SER A 53 11.04 -9.66 33.24
CA SER A 53 12.00 -9.65 34.32
C SER A 53 12.01 -11.01 35.01
N GLU A 54 13.05 -11.79 34.79
CA GLU A 54 13.48 -12.80 35.76
C GLU A 54 14.90 -12.46 36.20
N THR A 55 14.92 -11.85 37.38
CA THR A 55 16.07 -11.75 38.26
C THR A 55 16.61 -13.15 38.53
N THR A 56 17.84 -13.46 38.11
CA THR A 56 18.73 -14.30 38.91
C THR A 56 20.18 -14.03 38.54
N SER A 57 20.90 -13.54 39.54
CA SER A 57 22.34 -13.34 39.63
C SER A 57 23.14 -14.63 39.40
N VAL A 58 24.23 -14.56 38.64
CA VAL A 58 25.54 -15.10 39.04
C VAL A 58 26.67 -14.40 38.29
N ALA A 59 27.65 -13.94 39.05
CA ALA A 59 28.82 -13.19 38.64
C ALA A 59 29.88 -14.07 37.97
N SER A 60 30.67 -13.51 37.04
CA SER A 60 32.10 -13.76 36.83
C SER A 60 32.66 -12.67 35.92
N GLY A 61 33.75 -12.03 36.36
CA GLY A 61 34.25 -10.78 35.81
C GLY A 61 35.21 -10.91 34.62
N ASP A 62 35.44 -9.77 33.97
CA ASP A 62 36.71 -9.38 33.37
C ASP A 62 36.68 -7.86 33.13
N GLU A 63 37.73 -7.15 33.55
CA GLU A 63 37.89 -5.70 33.36
C GLU A 63 38.65 -5.43 32.06
N GLY A 64 38.12 -4.54 31.21
CA GLY A 64 38.83 -4.12 30.00
C GLY A 64 38.16 -2.97 29.25
N SER A 65 38.67 -1.75 29.51
CA SER A 65 38.70 -0.58 28.60
C SER A 65 37.38 0.02 28.08
N LEU A 66 36.94 1.06 28.80
CA LEU A 66 36.58 2.41 28.36
C LEU A 66 36.29 2.70 26.86
N GLU A 67 35.16 3.40 26.71
CA GLU A 67 34.84 4.41 25.69
C GLU A 67 34.37 3.90 24.32
N GLU A 68 33.04 3.74 24.18
CA GLU A 68 32.22 4.49 23.22
C GLU A 68 30.75 4.06 23.35
N THR A 69 29.83 4.99 23.03
CA THR A 69 28.36 4.77 22.90
C THR A 69 27.49 5.09 24.13
N GLN A 70 27.68 6.27 24.72
CA GLN A 70 26.66 6.92 25.57
C GLN A 70 25.73 7.87 24.77
N GLU A 71 25.87 7.96 23.43
CA GLU A 71 25.06 8.84 22.57
C GLU A 71 23.78 8.19 21.99
N ASN A 72 23.59 6.88 22.13
CA ASN A 72 22.47 6.17 21.48
C ASN A 72 21.16 6.11 22.29
N ALA A 73 21.09 6.67 23.50
CA ALA A 73 19.87 6.64 24.32
C ALA A 73 18.85 7.74 23.95
N SER A 74 19.29 8.86 23.40
CA SER A 74 18.45 10.04 23.09
C SER A 74 17.75 9.96 21.73
N LEU A 75 18.24 9.15 20.79
CA LEU A 75 17.60 8.90 19.49
C LEU A 75 16.36 8.00 19.56
N SER A 76 16.17 7.29 20.68
CA SER A 76 15.02 6.38 20.90
C SER A 76 13.72 7.11 21.23
N GLN A 77 13.81 8.41 21.51
CA GLN A 77 12.73 9.25 21.97
C GLN A 77 12.55 10.41 21.00
N GLY A 78 11.96 10.14 19.84
CA GLY A 78 11.58 11.19 18.87
C GLY A 78 10.81 12.33 19.54
N THR A 79 10.80 13.48 18.88
CA THR A 79 10.10 14.69 19.35
C THR A 79 8.61 14.41 19.58
N GLU A 80 7.96 15.22 20.41
CA GLU A 80 6.51 15.08 20.68
C GLU A 80 5.69 15.08 19.38
N GLN A 81 6.04 15.94 18.42
CA GLN A 81 5.41 16.02 17.11
C GLN A 81 5.60 14.75 16.28
N GLN A 82 6.80 14.16 16.30
CA GLN A 82 7.07 12.90 15.61
C GLN A 82 6.27 11.74 16.21
N ARG A 83 6.13 11.68 17.54
CA ARG A 83 5.31 10.67 18.22
C ARG A 83 3.84 10.84 17.90
N GLU A 84 3.32 12.05 17.96
CA GLU A 84 1.94 12.37 17.58
C GLU A 84 1.66 11.94 16.13
N PHE A 85 2.59 12.22 15.21
CA PHE A 85 2.47 11.78 13.83
C PHE A 85 2.43 10.25 13.70
N VAL A 86 3.33 9.52 14.35
CA VAL A 86 3.34 8.05 14.33
C VAL A 86 2.07 7.47 14.95
N GLU A 87 1.59 8.03 16.05
CA GLU A 87 0.35 7.62 16.69
C GLU A 87 -0.86 7.86 15.77
N LEU A 88 -0.89 8.98 15.07
CA LEU A 88 -1.93 9.32 14.09
C LEU A 88 -1.92 8.36 12.90
N VAL A 89 -0.74 8.06 12.35
CA VAL A 89 -0.56 7.06 11.28
C VAL A 89 -1.03 5.69 11.76
N ALA A 90 -0.61 5.26 12.95
CA ALA A 90 -1.00 3.97 13.51
C ALA A 90 -2.51 3.88 13.80
N ALA A 91 -3.12 4.93 14.34
CA ALA A 91 -4.56 5.00 14.56
C ALA A 91 -5.34 4.94 13.23
N THR A 92 -4.86 5.65 12.21
CA THR A 92 -5.46 5.65 10.88
C THR A 92 -5.33 4.30 10.19
N ALA A 93 -4.17 3.64 10.30
CA ALA A 93 -3.95 2.29 9.81
C ALA A 93 -4.90 1.29 10.47
N ARG A 94 -5.11 1.34 11.80
CA ARG A 94 -6.09 0.51 12.51
C ARG A 94 -7.52 0.73 12.02
N ARG A 95 -7.90 1.98 11.72
CA ARG A 95 -9.21 2.30 11.12
C ARG A 95 -9.34 1.71 9.72
N LEU A 96 -8.31 1.81 8.90
CA LEU A 96 -8.28 1.23 7.56
C LEU A 96 -8.38 -0.30 7.62
N PHE A 97 -7.64 -0.96 8.51
CA PHE A 97 -7.72 -2.40 8.73
C PHE A 97 -9.11 -2.82 9.21
N SER A 98 -9.72 -2.05 10.12
CA SER A 98 -11.10 -2.30 10.56
C SER A 98 -12.09 -2.16 9.41
N TYR A 99 -11.94 -1.13 8.56
CA TYR A 99 -12.76 -0.95 7.37
C TYR A 99 -12.60 -2.10 6.38
N MET A 100 -11.38 -2.60 6.21
CA MET A 100 -11.04 -3.73 5.33
C MET A 100 -11.24 -5.10 6.01
N GLU A 101 -11.78 -5.17 7.23
CA GLU A 101 -11.97 -6.41 8.00
C GLU A 101 -10.69 -7.28 8.13
N VAL A 102 -9.53 -6.63 8.16
CA VAL A 102 -8.24 -7.30 8.38
C VAL A 102 -8.11 -7.63 9.86
N SER A 103 -7.82 -8.90 10.17
CA SER A 103 -7.64 -9.33 11.56
C SER A 103 -6.40 -8.70 12.20
N ASN A 104 -6.38 -8.57 13.53
CA ASN A 104 -5.21 -8.02 14.24
C ASN A 104 -3.92 -8.82 13.96
N GLN A 105 -4.03 -10.14 13.72
CA GLN A 105 -2.88 -10.98 13.42
C GLN A 105 -2.35 -10.72 12.01
N GLU A 106 -3.22 -10.54 11.02
CA GLU A 106 -2.83 -10.20 9.65
C GLU A 106 -2.32 -8.76 9.54
N ALA A 107 -2.87 -7.83 10.34
CA ALA A 107 -2.42 -6.44 10.39
C ALA A 107 -0.93 -6.32 10.73
N LEU A 108 -0.39 -7.19 11.60
CA LEU A 108 1.04 -7.22 11.95
C LEU A 108 1.94 -7.67 10.80
N ALA A 109 1.39 -8.41 9.82
CA ALA A 109 2.13 -8.85 8.64
C ALA A 109 2.15 -7.80 7.53
N HIS A 110 1.33 -6.75 7.63
CA HIS A 110 1.37 -5.61 6.72
C HIS A 110 2.62 -4.76 6.99
N ARG A 111 3.14 -4.14 5.92
CA ARG A 111 4.34 -3.31 5.96
C ARG A 111 4.01 -1.91 5.49
N LEU A 112 4.74 -0.92 5.96
CA LEU A 112 4.71 0.42 5.38
C LEU A 112 5.66 0.44 4.17
N TYR A 113 5.25 1.05 3.06
CA TYR A 113 6.17 1.37 1.96
C TYR A 113 7.16 2.44 2.44
N ASP A 114 8.45 2.11 2.51
CA ASP A 114 9.49 2.89 3.20
C ASP A 114 10.50 3.57 2.26
N VAL A 115 10.29 3.48 0.94
CA VAL A 115 11.19 4.06 -0.07
C VAL A 115 11.02 5.58 -0.11
N GLU A 116 9.80 6.07 -0.33
CA GLU A 116 9.49 7.49 -0.46
C GLU A 116 8.03 7.80 -0.09
N VAL A 117 7.76 9.06 0.21
CA VAL A 117 6.38 9.58 0.34
C VAL A 117 5.85 9.85 -1.05
N VAL A 118 4.64 9.36 -1.36
CA VAL A 118 4.07 9.48 -2.69
C VAL A 118 3.26 10.77 -2.80
N ASP A 119 3.79 11.76 -3.50
CA ASP A 119 3.11 13.03 -3.73
C ASP A 119 2.24 12.95 -4.99
N LEU A 120 0.90 13.02 -4.81
CA LEU A 120 -0.03 13.07 -5.94
C LEU A 120 -0.18 14.50 -6.47
N SER A 121 -0.22 15.46 -5.57
CA SER A 121 -0.38 16.88 -5.87
C SER A 121 0.18 17.72 -4.72
N PRO A 122 0.34 19.05 -4.87
CA PRO A 122 0.77 19.92 -3.77
C PRO A 122 -0.15 19.86 -2.54
N GLU A 123 -1.38 19.39 -2.71
CA GLU A 123 -2.41 19.32 -1.67
C GLU A 123 -2.63 17.91 -1.11
N VAL A 124 -2.03 16.88 -1.71
CA VAL A 124 -2.29 15.48 -1.35
C VAL A 124 -1.03 14.63 -1.50
N SER A 125 -0.64 13.99 -0.39
CA SER A 125 0.37 12.94 -0.33
C SER A 125 -0.23 11.63 0.18
N PHE A 126 0.43 10.52 -0.12
CA PHE A 126 0.01 9.20 0.29
C PHE A 126 1.12 8.46 1.03
N LEU A 127 0.69 7.78 2.09
CA LEU A 127 1.43 6.69 2.71
C LEU A 127 0.78 5.37 2.28
N ILE A 128 1.60 4.41 1.86
CA ILE A 128 1.10 3.14 1.32
C ILE A 128 1.37 2.03 2.32
N ILE A 129 0.31 1.30 2.67
CA ILE A 129 0.41 0.05 3.41
C ILE A 129 0.43 -1.10 2.41
N VAL A 130 1.46 -1.93 2.49
CA VAL A 130 1.72 -3.06 1.60
C VAL A 130 1.30 -4.35 2.32
N PRO A 131 0.35 -5.11 1.77
CA PRO A 131 -0.05 -6.39 2.35
C PRO A 131 1.06 -7.45 2.23
N PRO A 132 0.96 -8.56 2.98
CA PRO A 132 1.86 -9.71 2.84
C PRO A 132 1.84 -10.25 1.40
N THR A 133 3.01 -10.66 0.89
CA THR A 133 3.13 -11.20 -0.48
C THR A 133 2.25 -12.41 -0.73
N GLU A 134 2.02 -13.24 0.30
CA GLU A 134 1.12 -14.40 0.22
C GLU A 134 -0.33 -14.02 -0.06
N SER A 135 -0.77 -12.87 0.45
CA SER A 135 -2.13 -12.35 0.20
C SER A 135 -2.23 -11.58 -1.11
N ALA A 136 -1.19 -10.82 -1.48
CA ALA A 136 -1.17 -10.02 -2.70
C ALA A 136 -1.00 -10.88 -3.97
N CYS A 137 -0.29 -12.00 -3.86
CA CYS A 137 -0.02 -12.93 -4.96
C CYS A 137 -0.85 -14.21 -4.88
N ALA A 138 -2.00 -14.16 -4.19
CA ALA A 138 -2.89 -15.31 -4.09
C ALA A 138 -3.37 -15.76 -5.48
N VAL A 139 -3.39 -17.08 -5.68
CA VAL A 139 -3.86 -17.67 -6.94
C VAL A 139 -5.36 -17.45 -7.05
N PRO A 140 -5.90 -17.11 -8.24
CA PRO A 140 -7.33 -16.97 -8.46
C PRO A 140 -8.10 -18.19 -7.93
N GLY A 141 -9.01 -17.98 -6.96
CA GLY A 141 -9.79 -19.03 -6.30
C GLY A 141 -9.38 -19.36 -4.86
N GLN A 142 -8.26 -18.83 -4.35
CA GLN A 142 -7.83 -19.02 -2.98
C GLN A 142 -8.20 -17.80 -2.11
N ARG A 143 -9.23 -17.98 -1.27
CA ARG A 143 -9.77 -17.05 -0.25
C ARG A 143 -9.86 -15.58 -0.66
N ASP A 144 -11.06 -15.24 -1.12
CA ASP A 144 -11.45 -13.89 -1.47
C ASP A 144 -12.53 -13.37 -0.51
N LEU A 145 -12.18 -13.31 0.79
CA LEU A 145 -13.10 -12.82 1.84
C LEU A 145 -13.59 -11.39 1.54
N LEU A 146 -12.75 -10.57 0.87
CA LEU A 146 -13.11 -9.23 0.44
C LEU A 146 -14.06 -9.19 -0.77
N LEU A 147 -14.13 -10.25 -1.60
CA LEU A 147 -15.04 -10.28 -2.75
C LEU A 147 -16.49 -10.60 -2.39
N GLN A 148 -16.73 -11.11 -1.18
CA GLN A 148 -18.08 -11.42 -0.72
C GLN A 148 -18.79 -10.21 -0.09
N ARG A 149 -18.07 -9.09 0.06
CA ARG A 149 -18.61 -7.85 0.62
C ARG A 149 -19.36 -7.04 -0.44
N GLY A 150 -20.53 -6.52 -0.08
CA GLY A 150 -21.34 -5.70 -0.99
C GLY A 150 -20.84 -4.25 -1.15
N ASP A 151 -19.98 -3.79 -0.25
CA ASP A 151 -19.41 -2.43 -0.26
C ASP A 151 -18.04 -2.32 -0.96
N LEU A 152 -17.43 -3.46 -1.29
CA LEU A 152 -16.17 -3.57 -2.03
C LEU A 152 -16.37 -4.37 -3.32
N ALA A 153 -15.56 -4.11 -4.33
CA ALA A 153 -15.55 -4.86 -5.58
C ALA A 153 -14.11 -5.10 -6.01
N ALA A 154 -13.81 -6.30 -6.53
CA ALA A 154 -12.57 -6.49 -7.27
C ALA A 154 -12.78 -6.23 -8.74
N LEU A 155 -11.96 -5.31 -9.26
CA LEU A 155 -11.90 -4.97 -10.66
C LEU A 155 -10.55 -5.42 -11.21
N ARG A 156 -10.52 -5.85 -12.47
CA ARG A 156 -9.22 -5.97 -13.16
C ARG A 156 -8.56 -4.59 -13.22
N VAL A 157 -7.24 -4.54 -13.14
CA VAL A 157 -6.49 -3.27 -13.21
C VAL A 157 -6.89 -2.44 -14.43
N GLN A 158 -7.05 -3.07 -15.60
CA GLN A 158 -7.50 -2.40 -16.82
C GLN A 158 -8.85 -1.68 -16.66
N VAL A 159 -9.81 -2.29 -15.95
CA VAL A 159 -11.12 -1.70 -15.70
C VAL A 159 -11.01 -0.54 -14.72
N PHE A 160 -10.21 -0.71 -13.66
CA PHE A 160 -9.92 0.35 -12.70
C PHE A 160 -9.29 1.57 -13.38
N GLU A 161 -8.26 1.38 -14.21
CA GLU A 161 -7.59 2.44 -14.94
C GLU A 161 -8.56 3.17 -15.89
N MET A 162 -9.41 2.44 -16.59
CA MET A 162 -10.41 3.03 -17.47
C MET A 162 -11.44 3.88 -16.71
N ILE A 163 -11.89 3.42 -15.53
CA ILE A 163 -12.78 4.20 -14.65
C ILE A 163 -12.06 5.44 -14.12
N HIS A 164 -10.80 5.30 -13.69
CA HIS A 164 -9.99 6.39 -13.18
C HIS A 164 -9.76 7.46 -14.25
N LEU A 165 -9.29 7.08 -15.44
CA LEU A 165 -9.11 7.97 -16.58
C LEU A 165 -10.44 8.58 -17.03
N GLY A 166 -11.54 7.81 -17.03
CA GLY A 166 -12.87 8.34 -17.34
C GLY A 166 -13.41 9.34 -16.31
N THR A 167 -12.88 9.32 -15.09
CA THR A 167 -13.25 10.27 -14.03
C THR A 167 -12.42 11.56 -14.12
N TYR A 168 -11.12 11.44 -14.32
CA TYR A 168 -10.19 12.58 -14.22
C TYR A 168 -9.69 13.11 -15.58
N GLN A 169 -9.70 12.31 -16.64
CA GLN A 169 -9.09 12.60 -17.95
C GLN A 169 -10.01 12.17 -19.12
N ARG A 170 -11.25 12.69 -19.14
CA ARG A 170 -12.30 12.29 -20.10
C ARG A 170 -11.90 12.44 -21.57
N ASP A 171 -11.19 13.51 -21.91
CA ASP A 171 -10.77 13.76 -23.30
C ASP A 171 -9.78 12.71 -23.80
N VAL A 172 -8.87 12.27 -22.93
CA VAL A 172 -7.87 11.24 -23.26
C VAL A 172 -8.56 9.92 -23.51
N ILE A 173 -9.44 9.47 -22.60
CA ILE A 173 -10.12 8.17 -22.78
C ILE A 173 -11.10 8.19 -23.96
N SER A 174 -11.73 9.32 -24.25
CA SER A 174 -12.61 9.47 -25.43
C SER A 174 -11.83 9.34 -26.74
N ARG A 175 -10.67 9.99 -26.84
CA ARG A 175 -9.79 9.87 -28.02
C ARG A 175 -9.21 8.46 -28.13
N TYR A 176 -8.76 7.90 -27.02
CA TYR A 176 -8.22 6.54 -26.96
C TYR A 176 -9.26 5.51 -27.42
N SER A 177 -10.47 5.52 -26.84
CA SER A 177 -11.53 4.57 -27.21
C SER A 177 -11.90 4.68 -28.68
N ARG A 178 -12.03 5.90 -29.21
CA ARG A 178 -12.29 6.11 -30.64
C ARG A 178 -11.19 5.55 -31.53
N LEU A 179 -9.92 5.80 -31.19
CA LEU A 179 -8.78 5.26 -31.95
C LEU A 179 -8.70 3.74 -31.85
N SER A 180 -8.89 3.17 -30.66
CA SER A 180 -8.89 1.71 -30.45
C SER A 180 -9.99 1.02 -31.27
N CYS A 181 -11.20 1.58 -31.31
CA CYS A 181 -12.28 1.03 -32.15
C CYS A 181 -11.96 1.09 -33.65
N ILE A 182 -11.35 2.18 -34.13
CA ILE A 182 -10.93 2.29 -35.54
C ILE A 182 -9.87 1.23 -35.86
N LEU A 183 -8.84 1.12 -35.01
CA LEU A 183 -7.75 0.16 -35.20
C LEU A 183 -8.23 -1.30 -35.15
N GLU A 184 -9.15 -1.62 -34.25
CA GLU A 184 -9.74 -2.95 -34.16
C GLU A 184 -10.53 -3.29 -35.43
N LEU A 185 -11.33 -2.34 -35.94
CA LEU A 185 -12.09 -2.50 -37.18
C LEU A 185 -11.16 -2.70 -38.39
N ASP A 186 -10.13 -1.88 -38.53
CA ASP A 186 -9.14 -2.00 -39.61
C ASP A 186 -8.39 -3.34 -39.53
N THR A 187 -8.02 -3.77 -38.32
CA THR A 187 -7.36 -5.06 -38.10
C THR A 187 -8.24 -6.23 -38.54
N VAL A 188 -9.53 -6.20 -38.18
CA VAL A 188 -10.50 -7.24 -38.59
C VAL A 188 -10.69 -7.26 -40.10
N LEU A 189 -10.79 -6.09 -40.75
CA LEU A 189 -10.91 -5.99 -42.20
C LEU A 189 -9.68 -6.56 -42.92
N VAL A 190 -8.47 -6.21 -42.46
CA VAL A 190 -7.22 -6.75 -43.02
C VAL A 190 -7.16 -8.27 -42.86
N GLN A 191 -7.53 -8.80 -41.69
CA GLN A 191 -7.59 -10.24 -41.44
C GLN A 191 -8.66 -10.96 -42.28
N HIS A 192 -9.76 -10.30 -42.62
CA HIS A 192 -10.78 -10.84 -43.51
C HIS A 192 -10.27 -10.92 -44.95
N ASN A 193 -9.74 -9.82 -45.49
CA ASN A 193 -9.19 -9.77 -46.84
C ASN A 193 -8.06 -10.81 -47.03
N HIS A 194 -7.21 -11.03 -46.02
CA HIS A 194 -6.16 -12.04 -46.12
C HIS A 194 -6.70 -13.47 -46.22
N ARG A 195 -7.86 -13.76 -45.60
CA ARG A 195 -8.53 -15.06 -45.67
C ARG A 195 -9.22 -15.30 -47.01
N GLU A 196 -9.67 -14.27 -47.70
CA GLU A 196 -10.32 -14.39 -49.01
C GLU A 196 -9.33 -14.59 -50.17
N VAL A 197 -8.06 -14.27 -49.95
CA VAL A 197 -6.99 -14.35 -50.97
C VAL A 197 -6.21 -15.68 -50.90
N GLN A 198 -6.42 -16.50 -49.86
CA GLN A 198 -5.86 -17.86 -49.70
C GLN A 198 -6.83 -18.93 -50.20
#